data_AF-A0AB38V0D1-F1
#
_entry.id   AF-A0AB38V0D1-F1
#
_cell.length_a   1.000
_cell.length_b   1.000
_cell.length_c   1.000
_cell.angle_alpha   90.00
_cell.angle_beta   90.00
_cell.angle_gamma   90.00
#
_symmetry.space_group_name_H-M   'P 1'
#
loop_
_entity.id
_entity.type
_entity.pdbx_description
1 polymer ?
#
loop_
_entity_poly.entity_id
_entity_poly.type
_entity_poly.pdbx_seq_one_letter_code
_entity_poly.pdbx_strand_id
1 'polypeptide(L)' 'MSFLITIPEMVAAATDDVARIGSALTTANAAAVRPTTGISAAAADKVSTAVAELFSGHAGRFRR' A
#
# COMPACT_ATOMS: atom_id res chain seq x y z
N MET A 1 -26.20 15.78 26.21
CA MET A 1 -24.82 16.25 25.97
C MET A 1 -23.91 15.03 25.96
N SER A 2 -22.98 14.94 25.00
CA SER A 2 -21.98 13.85 24.95
C SER A 2 -20.75 14.28 25.73
N PHE A 3 -20.30 13.45 26.67
CA PHE A 3 -19.04 13.62 27.39
C PHE A 3 -18.06 12.57 26.87
N LEU A 4 -16.87 13.00 26.47
CA LEU A 4 -15.77 12.13 26.04
C LEU A 4 -14.73 12.13 27.17
N ILE A 5 -14.48 10.96 27.75
CA ILE A 5 -13.44 10.76 28.77
C ILE A 5 -12.27 10.06 28.08
N THR A 6 -11.09 10.67 28.09
CA THR A 6 -9.85 10.09 27.56
C THR A 6 -8.93 9.67 28.69
N ILE A 7 -8.25 8.53 28.52
CA ILE A 7 -7.12 8.12 29.37
C ILE A 7 -5.85 8.44 28.56
N PRO A 8 -5.06 9.46 28.93
CA PRO A 8 -3.92 9.92 28.13
C PRO A 8 -2.92 8.82 27.76
N GLU A 9 -2.68 7.88 28.68
CA GLU A 9 -1.78 6.74 28.49
C GLU A 9 -2.30 5.79 27.40
N MET A 10 -3.62 5.58 27.33
CA MET A 10 -4.25 4.78 26.28
C MET A 10 -4.17 5.47 24.91
N VAL A 11 -4.29 6.80 24.89
CA VAL A 11 -4.15 7.59 23.66
C VAL A 11 -2.70 7.55 23.15
N ALA A 12 -1.72 7.63 24.07
CA ALA A 12 -0.31 7.49 23.74
C ALA A 12 0.00 6.10 23.16
N ALA A 13 -0.45 5.03 23.82
CA ALA A 13 -0.28 3.66 23.32
C ALA A 13 -0.93 3.45 21.94
N ALA A 14 -2.14 3.97 21.73
CA ALA A 14 -2.81 3.91 20.43
C ALA A 14 -2.05 4.68 19.35
N THR A 15 -1.42 5.81 19.69
CA THR A 15 -0.60 6.59 18.77
C THR A 15 0.65 5.80 18.34
N ASP A 16 1.32 5.16 19.30
CA ASP A 16 2.48 4.30 19.02
C ASP A 16 2.09 3.11 18.12
N ASP A 17 0.94 2.50 18.36
CA ASP A 17 0.42 1.42 17.52
C ASP A 17 0.13 1.88 16.09
N VAL A 18 -0.50 3.05 15.92
CA VAL A 18 -0.76 3.63 14.60
C VAL A 18 0.54 3.97 13.88
N ALA A 19 1.54 4.53 14.59
CA ALA A 19 2.86 4.82 14.03
C ALA A 19 3.57 3.53 13.56
N ARG A 20 3.51 2.47 14.37
CA ARG A 20 4.06 1.16 14.03
C ARG A 20 3.37 0.55 12.81
N ILE A 21 2.04 0.62 12.73
CA ILE A 21 1.27 0.16 11.57
C ILE A 21 1.66 0.95 10.33
N GLY A 22 1.73 2.28 10.40
CA GLY A 22 2.14 3.14 9.28
C GLY A 22 3.54 2.83 8.76
N SER A 23 4.49 2.59 9.67
CA SER A 23 5.85 2.19 9.32
C SER A 23 5.90 0.83 8.60
N ALA A 24 5.16 -0.17 9.12
CA ALA A 24 5.06 -1.49 8.50
C ALA A 24 4.42 -1.41 7.10
N LEU A 25 3.35 -0.63 6.94
CA LEU A 25 2.69 -0.41 5.66
C LEU A 25 3.60 0.29 4.65
N THR A 26 4.37 1.30 5.08
CA THR A 26 5.33 2.00 4.23
C THR A 26 6.39 1.03 3.71
N THR A 27 6.92 0.17 4.58
CA THR A 27 7.92 -0.84 4.23
C THR A 27 7.36 -1.88 3.26
N ALA A 28 6.15 -2.38 3.52
CA ALA A 28 5.48 -3.34 2.65
C ALA A 28 5.18 -2.75 1.26
N ASN A 29 4.69 -1.50 1.20
CA ASN A 29 4.43 -0.81 -0.06
C ASN A 29 5.72 -0.59 -0.86
N ALA A 30 6.81 -0.19 -0.20
CA ALA A 30 8.12 -0.06 -0.85
C ALA A 30 8.62 -1.38 -1.45
N ALA A 31 8.48 -2.50 -0.71
CA ALA A 31 8.83 -3.83 -1.18
C ALA A 31 7.96 -4.28 -2.38
N ALA A 32 6.69 -3.87 -2.42
CA ALA A 32 5.75 -4.20 -3.49
C ALA A 32 5.97 -3.43 -4.79
N VAL A 33 6.70 -2.29 -4.79
CA VAL A 33 6.88 -1.43 -5.98
C VAL A 33 7.43 -2.23 -7.17
N ARG A 34 8.62 -2.81 -7.00
CA ARG A 34 9.32 -3.50 -8.10
C ARG A 34 8.52 -4.66 -8.69
N PRO A 35 8.00 -5.63 -7.91
CA PRO A 35 7.29 -6.77 -8.48
C PRO A 35 5.93 -6.40 -9.11
N THR A 36 5.35 -5.26 -8.78
CA THR A 36 4.02 -4.87 -9.30
C THR A 36 4.07 -3.93 -10.51
N THR A 37 5.16 -3.19 -10.73
CA THR A 37 5.33 -2.36 -11.95
C THR A 37 6.28 -2.91 -12.98
N GLY A 38 7.14 -3.85 -12.61
CA GLY A 38 8.07 -4.49 -13.53
C GLY A 38 7.47 -5.71 -14.24
N ILE A 39 6.16 -5.71 -14.52
CA ILE A 39 5.49 -6.87 -15.11
C ILE A 39 5.83 -6.93 -16.60
N SER A 40 6.52 -7.98 -17.01
CA SER A 40 6.78 -8.27 -18.43
C SER A 40 5.60 -9.00 -19.06
N ALA A 41 5.38 -8.76 -20.36
CA ALA A 41 4.43 -9.55 -21.14
C ALA A 41 4.83 -11.03 -21.12
N ALA A 42 3.83 -11.91 -20.96
CA ALA A 42 4.04 -13.36 -20.93
C ALA A 42 4.44 -13.93 -22.30
N ALA A 43 3.98 -13.29 -23.38
CA ALA A 43 4.33 -13.57 -24.76
C ALA A 43 4.32 -12.27 -25.59
N ALA A 44 4.80 -12.35 -26.84
CA ALA A 44 4.93 -11.19 -27.73
C ALA A 44 3.61 -10.73 -28.38
N ASP A 45 2.49 -11.37 -28.07
CA ASP A 45 1.20 -11.00 -28.62
C ASP A 45 0.64 -9.73 -27.95
N LYS A 46 -0.32 -9.10 -28.63
CA LYS A 46 -0.93 -7.85 -28.18
C LYS A 46 -1.74 -8.00 -26.88
N VAL A 47 -2.33 -9.18 -26.63
CA VAL A 47 -3.12 -9.42 -25.42
C VAL A 47 -2.18 -9.51 -24.21
N SER A 48 -1.10 -10.28 -24.31
CA SER A 48 -0.09 -10.38 -23.26
C SER A 48 0.54 -9.03 -22.92
N THR A 49 0.82 -8.20 -23.94
CA THR A 49 1.35 -6.85 -23.75
C THR A 49 0.34 -5.95 -23.03
N ALA A 50 -0.91 -5.92 -23.50
CA ALA A 50 -1.96 -5.10 -22.90
C ALA A 50 -2.26 -5.49 -21.44
N VAL A 51 -2.20 -6.79 -21.11
CA VAL A 51 -2.39 -7.26 -19.73
C VAL A 51 -1.24 -6.81 -18.82
N ALA A 52 0.01 -6.92 -19.27
CA ALA A 52 1.18 -6.46 -18.51
C ALA A 52 1.12 -4.95 -18.24
N GLU A 53 0.71 -4.15 -19.24
CA GLU A 53 0.52 -2.71 -19.11
C GLU A 53 -0.63 -2.36 -18.15
N LEU A 54 -1.77 -3.08 -18.23
CA LEU A 54 -2.92 -2.87 -17.35
C LEU A 54 -2.53 -3.04 -15.87
N PHE A 55 -1.86 -4.14 -15.53
CA PHE A 55 -1.45 -4.42 -14.15
C PHE A 55 -0.37 -3.46 -13.67
N SER A 56 0.63 -3.15 -14.50
CA SER A 56 1.67 -2.17 -14.16
C SER A 56 1.09 -0.76 -13.95
N GLY A 57 0.11 -0.37 -14.76
CA GLY A 57 -0.64 0.87 -14.61
C GLY A 57 -1.52 0.88 -13.34
N HIS A 58 -2.14 -0.24 -12.99
CA HIS A 58 -2.87 -0.38 -11.72
C HIS A 58 -1.93 -0.23 -10.52
N ALA A 59 -0.77 -0.89 -10.54
CA ALA A 59 0.25 -0.76 -9.51
C ALA A 59 0.73 0.69 -9.35
N GLY A 60 0.87 1.43 -10.45
CA GLY A 60 1.18 2.86 -10.43
C GLY A 60 0.12 3.72 -9.73
N ARG A 61 -1.16 3.34 -9.81
CA ARG A 61 -2.25 4.02 -9.09
C ARG A 61 -2.34 3.61 -7.62
N PHE A 62 -2.12 2.33 -7.32
CA PHE A 62 -2.10 1.81 -5.94
C PHE A 62 -1.07 2.51 -5.04
N ARG A 63 0.02 3.01 -5.63
CA ARG A 63 1.09 3.74 -4.90
C ARG A 63 0.91 5.25 -4.79
N ARG A 64 -0.16 5.83 -5.35
CA ARG A 64 -0.46 7.25 -5.16
C ARG A 64 -1.23 7.46 -3.87
#